data_AF-A0A3A8G6W4-F1
#
_entry.id   AF-A0A3A8G6W4-F1
#
_cell.length_a   1.000
_cell.length_b   1.000
_cell.length_c   1.000
_cell.angle_alpha   90.00
_cell.angle_beta   90.00
_cell.angle_gamma   90.00
#
_symmetry.space_group_name_H-M   'P 1'
#
loop_
_entity.id
_entity.type
_entity.pdbx_description
1 polymer ?
#
loop_
_entity_poly.entity_id
_entity_poly.type
_entity_poly.pdbx_seq_one_letter_code
_entity_poly.pdbx_strand_id
1 'polypeptide(L)'
;MQVADVWSSREVCLLALSDFLGATLQLVQGSERVGNDAASATVRDSMSPSRPGGVIEHVVHLQVAQVEGGEVEVWALVFFFVEKRRVAPAGQCFLTLQWEKGRWNSRRWEADVYGEWTGLETLD
;
A
#
# COMPACT_ATOMS: atom_id res chain seq x y z
N MET A 1 -16.29 15.64 3.78
CA MET A 1 -16.02 14.31 4.35
C MET A 1 -14.69 14.42 5.05
N GLN A 2 -14.56 13.95 6.28
CA GLN A 2 -13.29 14.04 7.01
C GLN A 2 -12.45 12.79 6.80
N VAL A 3 -11.14 12.90 6.99
CA VAL A 3 -10.20 11.77 6.90
C VAL A 3 -10.58 10.66 7.88
N ALA A 4 -10.99 11.01 9.09
CA ALA A 4 -11.45 10.04 10.09
C ALA A 4 -12.68 9.23 9.61
N ASP A 5 -13.61 9.87 8.91
CA ASP A 5 -14.79 9.20 8.35
C ASP A 5 -14.38 8.14 7.32
N VAL A 6 -13.49 8.51 6.40
CA VAL A 6 -12.98 7.58 5.37
C VAL A 6 -12.16 6.46 6.00
N TRP A 7 -11.28 6.80 6.94
CA TRP A 7 -10.44 5.84 7.65
C TRP A 7 -11.24 4.82 8.46
N SER A 8 -12.39 5.22 9.01
CA SER A 8 -13.30 4.30 9.71
C SER A 8 -13.77 3.15 8.81
N SER A 9 -13.80 3.36 7.48
CA SER A 9 -14.20 2.37 6.48
C SER A 9 -13.01 1.69 5.77
N ARG A 10 -11.79 1.81 6.31
CA ARG A 10 -10.56 1.28 5.71
C ARG A 10 -10.59 -0.22 5.42
N GLU A 11 -11.34 -0.99 6.19
CA GLU A 11 -11.50 -2.44 5.98
C GLU A 11 -12.08 -2.75 4.59
N VAL A 12 -13.01 -1.92 4.10
CA VAL A 12 -13.57 -2.06 2.74
C VAL A 12 -12.49 -1.85 1.68
N CYS A 13 -11.66 -0.83 1.86
CA CYS A 13 -10.55 -0.53 0.96
C CYS A 13 -9.51 -1.66 0.99
N LEU A 14 -9.20 -2.20 2.17
CA LEU A 14 -8.25 -3.28 2.37
C LEU A 14 -8.71 -4.61 1.75
N LEU A 15 -9.98 -4.97 1.91
CA LEU A 15 -10.56 -6.16 1.27
C LEU A 15 -10.48 -6.05 -0.25
N ALA A 16 -10.91 -4.92 -0.80
CA ALA A 16 -10.82 -4.71 -2.24
C ALA A 16 -9.37 -4.62 -2.76
N LEU A 17 -8.42 -4.16 -1.93
CA LEU A 17 -7.00 -4.14 -2.28
C LEU A 17 -6.41 -5.55 -2.31
N SER A 18 -6.83 -6.39 -1.37
CA SER A 18 -6.47 -7.80 -1.30
C SER A 18 -6.90 -8.52 -2.58
N ASP A 19 -8.17 -8.33 -2.99
CA ASP A 19 -8.69 -8.86 -4.25
C ASP A 19 -7.93 -8.33 -5.48
N PHE A 20 -7.60 -7.03 -5.50
CA PHE A 20 -6.86 -6.41 -6.60
C PHE A 20 -5.44 -6.98 -6.77
N LEU A 21 -4.75 -7.23 -5.66
CA LEU A 21 -3.39 -7.79 -5.66
C LEU A 21 -3.37 -9.32 -5.72
N GLY A 22 -4.53 -9.97 -5.62
CA GLY A 22 -4.63 -11.44 -5.51
C GLY A 22 -3.97 -11.99 -4.24
N ALA A 23 -3.96 -11.20 -3.17
CA ALA A 23 -3.20 -11.41 -1.93
C ALA A 23 -4.14 -11.37 -0.71
N THR A 24 -3.71 -11.85 0.46
CA THR A 24 -4.48 -11.72 1.72
C THR A 24 -3.81 -10.69 2.63
N LEU A 25 -4.04 -9.40 2.36
CA LEU A 25 -3.36 -8.34 3.11
C LEU A 25 -3.87 -8.26 4.54
N GLN A 26 -2.92 -8.17 5.47
CA GLN A 26 -3.17 -8.01 6.89
C GLN A 26 -2.55 -6.73 7.40
N LEU A 27 -3.29 -6.01 8.24
CA LEU A 27 -2.78 -4.83 8.94
C LEU A 27 -1.62 -5.21 9.86
N VAL A 28 -0.51 -4.47 9.75
CA VAL A 28 0.61 -4.62 10.68
C VAL A 28 0.23 -3.94 11.99
N GLN A 29 0.18 -4.72 13.08
CA GLN A 29 -0.17 -4.22 14.40
C GLN A 29 0.73 -3.04 14.81
N GLY A 30 0.11 -1.94 15.26
CA GLY A 30 0.82 -0.74 15.71
C GLY A 30 1.33 0.17 14.59
N SER A 31 1.08 -0.16 13.32
CA SER A 31 1.47 0.70 12.19
C SER A 31 0.52 1.86 11.92
N GLU A 32 -0.69 1.83 12.49
CA GLU A 32 -1.71 2.85 12.25
C GLU A 32 -1.28 4.22 12.80
N ARG A 33 -1.44 5.25 11.98
CA ARG A 33 -1.27 6.65 12.34
C ARG A 33 -2.51 7.40 11.88
N VAL A 34 -3.16 8.12 12.79
CA VAL A 34 -4.35 8.94 12.48
C VAL A 34 -4.10 10.36 12.96
N GLY A 35 -4.11 11.30 12.03
CA GLY A 35 -4.09 12.74 12.28
C GLY A 35 -5.36 13.40 11.74
N ASN A 36 -5.41 14.73 11.83
CA ASN A 36 -6.57 15.50 11.38
C ASN A 36 -6.76 15.43 9.86
N ASP A 37 -5.67 15.58 9.11
CA ASP A 37 -5.71 15.75 7.65
C ASP A 37 -5.12 14.53 6.89
N ALA A 38 -4.62 13.54 7.62
CA ALA A 38 -4.10 12.30 7.06
C ALA A 38 -4.22 11.12 8.04
N ALA A 39 -4.45 9.93 7.48
CA ALA A 39 -4.38 8.66 8.19
C ALA A 39 -3.62 7.64 7.33
N SER A 40 -2.87 6.75 7.95
CA SER A 40 -2.11 5.73 7.24
C SER A 40 -1.91 4.48 8.07
N ALA A 41 -1.58 3.39 7.38
CA ALA A 41 -1.14 2.15 8.00
C ALA A 41 -0.30 1.33 7.04
N THR A 42 0.49 0.42 7.60
CA THR A 42 1.17 -0.61 6.83
C THR A 42 0.33 -1.87 6.82
N VAL A 43 0.11 -2.43 5.65
CA VAL A 43 -0.53 -3.74 5.45
C VAL A 43 0.44 -4.63 4.69
N ARG A 44 0.42 -5.93 4.97
CA ARG A 44 1.36 -6.89 4.39
C ARG A 44 0.72 -8.22 4.07
N ASP A 45 1.29 -8.94 3.14
CA ASP A 45 1.00 -10.34 2.87
C ASP A 45 2.26 -11.08 2.44
N SER A 46 2.27 -12.39 2.66
CA SER A 46 3.25 -13.33 2.16
C SER A 46 2.54 -14.41 1.35
N MET A 47 2.62 -14.32 0.03
CA MET A 47 2.14 -15.36 -0.86
C MET A 47 3.23 -16.41 -1.07
N SER A 48 2.95 -17.63 -0.63
CA SER A 48 3.74 -18.80 -1.05
C SER A 48 3.08 -19.38 -2.30
N PRO A 49 3.69 -19.27 -3.49
CA PRO A 49 3.15 -19.95 -4.65
C PRO A 49 3.13 -21.46 -4.39
N SER A 50 2.12 -22.13 -4.94
CA SER A 50 1.91 -23.58 -4.83
C SER A 50 3.02 -24.44 -5.49
N ARG A 51 4.07 -23.80 -6.04
CA ARG A 51 5.24 -24.46 -6.62
C ARG A 51 6.50 -24.08 -5.83
N PRO A 52 7.44 -25.02 -5.64
CA PRO A 52 8.73 -24.70 -5.04
C PRO A 52 9.48 -23.73 -5.96
N GLY A 53 9.81 -22.53 -5.48
CA GLY A 53 10.62 -21.59 -6.27
C GLY A 53 10.55 -20.11 -5.92
N GLY A 54 9.71 -19.67 -4.99
CA GLY A 54 10.01 -18.44 -4.27
C GLY A 54 8.83 -17.71 -3.67
N VAL A 55 9.06 -17.05 -2.54
CA VAL A 55 8.04 -16.32 -1.80
C VAL A 55 7.87 -14.93 -2.41
N ILE A 56 6.62 -14.55 -2.68
CA ILE A 56 6.26 -13.19 -3.09
C ILE A 56 5.61 -12.51 -1.90
N GLU A 57 6.18 -11.41 -1.45
CA GLU A 57 5.66 -10.61 -0.35
C GLU A 57 5.24 -9.24 -0.86
N HIS A 58 4.16 -8.73 -0.29
CA HIS A 58 3.72 -7.36 -0.50
C HIS A 58 3.84 -6.61 0.82
N VAL A 59 4.51 -5.46 0.79
CA VAL A 59 4.36 -4.44 1.82
C VAL A 59 3.61 -3.30 1.16
N VAL A 60 2.50 -2.88 1.75
CA VAL A 60 1.71 -1.77 1.23
C VAL A 60 1.54 -0.73 2.31
N HIS A 61 1.81 0.51 1.92
CA HIS A 61 1.48 1.65 2.75
C HIS A 61 0.15 2.24 2.28
N LEU A 62 -0.91 2.02 3.07
CA LEU A 62 -2.25 2.53 2.82
C LEU A 62 -2.34 3.95 3.41
N GLN A 63 -2.81 4.90 2.63
CA GLN A 63 -2.88 6.31 2.99
C GLN A 63 -4.25 6.89 2.66
N VAL A 64 -4.76 7.71 3.55
CA VAL A 64 -5.91 8.58 3.35
C VAL A 64 -5.44 9.99 3.66
N ALA A 65 -5.60 10.91 2.72
CA ALA A 65 -5.16 12.29 2.91
C ALA A 65 -6.17 13.26 2.33
N GLN A 66 -6.32 14.40 2.99
CA GLN A 66 -7.01 15.54 2.41
C GLN A 66 -6.08 16.24 1.44
N VAL A 67 -6.53 16.44 0.19
CA VAL A 67 -5.75 17.07 -0.87
C VAL A 67 -6.13 18.53 -1.07
N GLU A 68 -5.30 19.25 -1.83
CA GLU A 68 -5.57 20.62 -2.26
C GLU A 68 -6.89 20.67 -3.05
N GLY A 69 -7.91 21.28 -2.45
CA GLY A 69 -9.31 21.23 -2.93
C GLY A 69 -10.29 20.75 -1.87
N GLY A 70 -9.80 20.19 -0.75
CA GLY A 70 -10.61 19.73 0.38
C GLY A 70 -11.25 18.36 0.16
N GLU A 71 -10.94 17.72 -0.96
CA GLU A 71 -11.31 16.33 -1.22
C GLU A 71 -10.42 15.39 -0.36
N VAL A 72 -10.95 14.23 -0.03
CA VAL A 72 -10.20 13.18 0.69
C VAL A 72 -9.95 12.06 -0.30
N GLU A 73 -8.68 11.74 -0.51
CA GLU A 73 -8.26 10.68 -1.41
C GLU A 73 -7.69 9.50 -0.63
N VAL A 74 -7.78 8.32 -1.22
CA VAL A 74 -7.23 7.08 -0.65
C VAL A 74 -6.25 6.47 -1.65
N TRP A 75 -5.05 6.21 -1.15
CA TRP A 75 -3.89 5.77 -1.92
C TRP A 75 -3.27 4.52 -1.30
N ALA A 76 -2.66 3.68 -2.14
CA ALA A 76 -1.87 2.55 -1.70
C ALA A 76 -0.54 2.54 -2.46
N LEU A 77 0.56 2.51 -1.72
CA LEU A 77 1.92 2.43 -2.25
C LEU A 77 2.36 0.98 -2.08
N VAL A 78 2.43 0.23 -3.17
CA VAL A 78 2.68 -1.21 -3.17
C VAL A 78 4.15 -1.49 -3.47
N PHE A 79 4.83 -2.09 -2.49
CA PHE A 79 6.19 -2.58 -2.60
C PHE A 79 6.16 -4.10 -2.79
N PHE A 80 6.81 -4.57 -3.85
CA PHE A 80 6.88 -5.99 -4.18
C PHE A 80 8.22 -6.55 -3.72
N PHE A 81 8.19 -7.72 -3.09
CA PHE A 81 9.37 -8.44 -2.65
C PHE A 81 9.36 -9.84 -3.22
N VAL A 82 10.49 -10.27 -3.77
CA VAL A 82 10.73 -11.65 -4.19
C VAL A 82 11.93 -12.13 -3.42
N GLU A 83 11.74 -13.21 -2.66
CA GLU A 83 12.77 -13.75 -1.76
C GLU A 83 13.35 -12.66 -0.83
N LYS A 84 12.45 -11.92 -0.17
CA LYS A 84 12.76 -10.82 0.74
C LYS A 84 13.51 -9.63 0.11
N ARG A 85 13.67 -9.56 -1.20
CA ARG A 85 14.31 -8.42 -1.89
C ARG A 85 13.29 -7.60 -2.65
N ARG A 86 13.32 -6.27 -2.48
CA ARG A 86 12.42 -5.36 -3.18
C ARG A 86 12.68 -5.44 -4.70
N VAL A 87 11.61 -5.60 -5.46
CA VAL A 87 11.63 -5.62 -6.93
C VAL A 87 10.75 -4.52 -7.50
N ALA A 88 11.28 -3.79 -8.47
CA ALA A 88 10.59 -2.73 -9.19
C ALA A 88 11.26 -2.55 -10.57
N PRO A 89 10.60 -1.89 -11.53
CA PRO A 89 11.25 -1.43 -12.76
C PRO A 89 12.48 -0.56 -12.46
N ALA A 90 13.41 -0.48 -13.42
CA ALA A 90 14.65 0.28 -13.24
C ALA A 90 14.36 1.75 -12.87
N GLY A 91 14.98 2.20 -11.78
CA GLY A 91 14.80 3.55 -11.24
C GLY A 91 13.46 3.81 -10.52
N GLN A 92 12.64 2.78 -10.32
CA GLN A 92 11.37 2.87 -9.59
C GLN A 92 11.46 2.17 -8.23
N CYS A 93 10.51 2.44 -7.35
CA CYS A 93 10.48 1.93 -5.98
C CYS A 93 9.17 1.20 -5.65
N PHE A 94 8.02 1.78 -6.00
CA PHE A 94 6.71 1.23 -5.68
C PHE A 94 5.69 1.49 -6.80
N LEU A 95 4.61 0.73 -6.78
CA LEU A 95 3.43 0.95 -7.63
C LEU A 95 2.39 1.75 -6.84
N THR A 96 1.96 2.89 -7.39
CA THR A 96 0.89 3.70 -6.80
C THR A 96 -0.47 3.23 -7.31
N LEU A 97 -1.39 2.98 -6.37
CA LEU A 97 -2.80 2.70 -6.64
C LEU A 97 -3.67 3.78 -6.01
N GLN A 98 -4.78 4.12 -6.67
CA GLN A 98 -5.78 5.06 -6.15
C GLN A 98 -7.15 4.40 -6.06
N TRP A 99 -7.84 4.64 -4.95
CA TRP A 99 -9.22 4.26 -4.77
C TRP A 99 -10.14 5.31 -5.40
N GLU A 100 -10.88 4.93 -6.41
CA GLU A 100 -11.86 5.79 -7.04
C GLU A 100 -13.16 5.01 -7.28
N LYS A 101 -14.29 5.58 -6.87
CA LYS A 101 -15.63 5.02 -7.15
C LYS A 101 -15.78 3.56 -6.73
N GLY A 102 -15.21 3.19 -5.57
CA GLY A 102 -15.36 1.84 -5.00
C GLY A 102 -14.40 0.79 -5.56
N ARG A 103 -13.33 1.19 -6.25
CA ARG A 103 -12.34 0.26 -6.81
C ARG A 103 -10.93 0.83 -6.80
N TRP A 104 -9.93 -0.05 -6.76
CA TRP A 104 -8.53 0.30 -6.97
C TRP A 104 -8.23 0.42 -8.45
N ASN A 105 -7.50 1.48 -8.81
CA ASN A 105 -6.99 1.70 -10.16
C ASN A 105 -5.47 1.87 -10.07
N SER A 106 -4.74 1.17 -10.93
CA SER A 106 -3.31 1.38 -11.08
C SER A 106 -3.05 2.74 -11.71
N ARG A 107 -2.17 3.53 -11.10
CA ARG A 107 -1.73 4.80 -11.66
C ARG A 107 -0.42 4.63 -12.41
N ARG A 108 0.68 4.43 -11.69
CA ARG A 108 2.04 4.35 -12.24
C ARG A 108 3.02 3.80 -11.21
N TRP A 109 4.18 3.38 -11.70
CA TRP A 109 5.36 3.17 -10.87
C TRP A 109 6.02 4.52 -10.55
N GLU A 110 6.52 4.66 -9.32
CA GLU A 110 7.18 5.87 -8.85
C GLU A 110 8.51 5.57 -8.18
N ALA A 111 9.43 6.52 -8.31
CA ALA A 111 10.72 6.51 -7.63
C ALA A 111 10.59 7.08 -6.21
N ASP A 112 11.44 6.63 -5.29
CA ASP A 112 11.58 7.23 -3.97
C ASP A 112 12.50 8.45 -4.05
N VAL A 113 11.98 9.57 -4.56
CA VAL A 113 12.77 10.78 -4.82
C VAL A 113 13.26 11.43 -3.52
N TYR A 114 12.52 11.27 -2.44
CA TYR A 114 12.82 11.89 -1.14
C TYR A 114 13.53 10.96 -0.15
N GLY A 115 13.76 9.70 -0.53
CA GLY A 115 14.44 8.73 0.31
C GLY A 115 13.61 8.25 1.51
N GLU A 116 12.29 8.43 1.48
CA GLU A 116 11.37 8.06 2.57
C GLU A 116 11.34 6.54 2.81
N TRP A 117 11.67 5.77 1.77
CA TRP A 117 11.64 4.31 1.75
C TRP A 117 13.05 3.72 1.69
N THR A 118 14.05 4.52 2.07
CA THR A 118 15.41 4.04 2.34
C THR A 118 15.38 3.08 3.53
N GLY A 119 16.02 1.92 3.41
CA GLY A 119 15.98 0.87 4.42
C GLY A 119 14.87 -0.17 4.22
N LEU A 120 13.99 0.04 3.23
CA LEU A 120 12.96 -0.92 2.81
C LEU A 120 13.36 -1.67 1.53
N GLU A 121 14.66 -1.91 1.33
CA GLU A 121 15.18 -2.68 0.19
C GLU A 121 15.05 -4.19 0.41
N THR A 122 15.03 -4.61 1.68
CA THR A 122 14.91 -6.02 2.08
C THR A 122 13.94 -6.19 3.25
N LEU A 123 13.35 -7.39 3.36
CA LEU A 123 12.59 -7.82 4.54
C LEU A 123 13.47 -8.72 5.41
N ASP A 124 13.45 -8.52 6.73
CA ASP A 124 14.17 -9.35 7.69
C ASP A 124 13.38 -10.61 8.08
#